data_AF-A0A016WRL1-F1
#
_entry.id   AF-A0A016WRL1-F1
#
_cell.length_a   1.000
_cell.length_b   1.000
_cell.length_c   1.000
_cell.angle_alpha   90.00
_cell.angle_beta   90.00
_cell.angle_gamma   90.00
#
_symmetry.space_group_name_H-M   'P 1'
#
loop_
_entity.id
_entity.type
_entity.pdbx_description
1 polymer ?
#
loop_
_entity_poly.entity_id
_entity_poly.type
_entity_poly.pdbx_seq_one_letter_code
_entity_poly.pdbx_strand_id
1 'polypeptide(L)'
;MLALLNSKCGQPINLDYLHVVRDPLYVEQIYFNDTLRKVNTWFTDQLFAELNVMYEQMERYKNGDFNTTVEAKGLDIGLELKKVRGWPIFNEVTEHMNSKLECLKSGEAKCKWIKRLKYFVYSVHDSTVFTFLSLMGIERKVIVSGVFPEYSAAVLVELWLNHTDNQPYFKLMYHPDDKSAIHPVTKEIARCDGKKFCKLDVFRSIADKFKPPKPMHQWCETNPGEENSDGSNTATWSFCILVLAAASYLWPHF
;
A
#
# COMPACT_ATOMS: atom_id res chain seq x y z
N MET A 1 -6.50 -15.70 26.17
CA MET A 1 -7.31 -14.64 25.53
C MET A 1 -8.50 -15.14 24.74
N LEU A 2 -8.35 -15.80 23.58
CA LEU A 2 -9.49 -16.18 22.72
C LEU A 2 -10.58 -16.98 23.46
N ALA A 3 -10.21 -17.95 24.30
CA ALA A 3 -11.17 -18.70 25.11
C ALA A 3 -12.00 -17.78 26.03
N LEU A 4 -11.38 -16.77 26.62
CA LEU A 4 -12.08 -15.77 27.44
C LEU A 4 -13.05 -14.96 26.58
N LEU A 5 -12.60 -14.42 25.44
CA LEU A 5 -13.46 -13.62 24.55
C LEU A 5 -14.67 -14.44 24.07
N ASN A 6 -14.47 -15.68 23.64
CA ASN A 6 -15.55 -16.59 23.27
C ASN A 6 -16.55 -16.83 24.41
N SER A 7 -16.08 -16.90 25.65
CA SER A 7 -16.97 -17.05 26.82
C SER A 7 -17.77 -15.79 27.18
N LYS A 8 -17.35 -14.60 26.71
CA LYS A 8 -17.95 -13.31 27.10
C LYS A 8 -18.77 -12.65 25.99
N CYS A 9 -18.40 -12.85 24.73
CA CYS A 9 -18.95 -12.07 23.61
C CYS A 9 -20.19 -12.69 22.95
N GLY A 10 -20.66 -13.85 23.42
CA GLY A 10 -21.89 -14.49 22.92
C GLY A 10 -21.83 -14.99 21.47
N GLN A 11 -20.67 -14.86 20.81
CA GLN A 11 -20.41 -15.30 19.44
C GLN A 11 -18.97 -15.84 19.32
N PRO A 12 -18.69 -16.72 18.35
CA PRO A 12 -17.34 -17.22 18.13
C PRO A 12 -16.37 -16.10 17.75
N ILE A 13 -15.31 -15.92 18.56
CA ILE A 13 -14.22 -14.99 18.29
C ILE A 13 -12.98 -15.77 17.85
N ASN A 14 -12.55 -15.53 16.62
CA ASN A 14 -11.29 -16.05 16.09
C ASN A 14 -10.33 -14.88 15.78
N LEU A 15 -9.15 -15.20 15.25
CA LEU A 15 -8.12 -14.20 14.93
C LEU A 15 -8.55 -13.19 13.85
N ASP A 16 -9.45 -13.57 12.94
CA ASP A 16 -9.95 -12.66 11.91
C ASP A 16 -10.98 -11.66 12.47
N TYR A 17 -11.70 -12.05 13.52
CA TYR A 17 -12.78 -11.26 14.13
C TYR A 17 -12.39 -10.50 15.41
N LEU A 18 -11.09 -10.34 15.70
CA LEU A 18 -10.65 -9.59 16.89
C LEU A 18 -11.19 -8.15 16.94
N HIS A 19 -11.31 -7.48 15.78
CA HIS A 19 -11.86 -6.12 15.66
C HIS A 19 -13.29 -6.00 16.21
N VAL A 20 -14.12 -7.05 16.07
CA VAL A 20 -15.52 -7.08 16.53
C VAL A 20 -15.62 -6.87 18.04
N VAL A 21 -14.58 -7.25 18.80
CA VAL A 21 -14.51 -7.02 20.23
C VAL A 21 -13.65 -5.80 20.56
N ARG A 22 -12.50 -5.66 19.90
CA ARG A 22 -11.52 -4.62 20.21
C ARG A 22 -12.06 -3.21 19.94
N ASP A 23 -12.71 -2.98 18.81
CA ASP A 23 -13.11 -1.62 18.42
C ASP A 23 -14.25 -1.06 19.31
N PRO A 24 -15.30 -1.83 19.65
CA PRO A 24 -16.29 -1.38 20.63
C PRO A 24 -15.66 -1.08 21.99
N LEU A 25 -14.76 -1.94 22.49
CA LEU A 25 -14.07 -1.71 23.77
C LEU A 25 -13.22 -0.44 23.73
N TYR A 26 -12.52 -0.16 22.61
CA TYR A 26 -11.75 1.07 22.43
C TYR A 26 -12.65 2.31 22.50
N VAL A 27 -13.76 2.30 21.76
CA VAL A 27 -14.70 3.43 21.71
C VAL A 27 -15.38 3.64 23.06
N GLU A 28 -15.84 2.56 23.71
CA GLU A 28 -16.42 2.62 25.05
C GLU A 28 -15.42 3.12 26.09
N GLN A 29 -14.13 2.78 25.96
CA GLN A 29 -13.09 3.31 26.84
C GLN A 29 -12.91 4.82 26.66
N ILE A 30 -13.05 5.36 25.45
CA ILE A 30 -12.92 6.81 25.19
C ILE A 30 -14.12 7.58 25.75
N TYR A 31 -15.35 7.10 25.50
CA TYR A 31 -16.56 7.89 25.75
C TYR A 31 -17.37 7.45 26.99
N PHE A 32 -17.22 6.21 27.44
CA PHE A 32 -18.06 5.56 28.45
C PHE A 32 -17.26 4.69 29.44
N ASN A 33 -16.01 5.06 29.74
CA ASN A 33 -15.07 4.23 30.52
C ASN A 33 -15.64 3.71 31.85
N ASP A 34 -16.35 4.55 32.59
CA ASP A 34 -16.95 4.18 33.88
C ASP A 34 -18.05 3.12 33.71
N THR A 35 -18.90 3.30 32.70
CA THR A 35 -19.96 2.33 32.36
C THR A 35 -19.36 1.02 31.87
N LEU A 36 -18.37 1.08 30.98
CA LEU A 36 -17.65 -0.09 30.47
C LEU A 36 -17.13 -0.94 31.63
N ARG A 37 -16.41 -0.33 32.57
CA ARG A 37 -15.81 -1.04 33.73
C ARG A 37 -16.86 -1.55 34.72
N LYS A 38 -17.98 -0.85 34.87
CA LYS A 38 -19.08 -1.26 35.74
C LYS A 38 -19.85 -2.46 35.17
N VAL A 39 -20.13 -2.46 33.87
CA VAL A 39 -20.94 -3.50 33.21
C VAL A 39 -20.10 -4.72 32.85
N ASN A 40 -18.89 -4.48 32.34
CA ASN A 40 -17.96 -5.53 31.94
C ASN A 40 -16.87 -5.73 33.00
N THR A 41 -17.21 -6.40 34.11
CA THR A 41 -16.27 -6.65 35.22
C THR A 41 -15.05 -7.51 34.84
N TRP A 42 -15.10 -8.15 33.67
CA TRP A 42 -13.99 -8.91 33.08
C TRP A 42 -13.03 -8.03 32.26
N PHE A 43 -13.41 -6.80 31.91
CA PHE A 43 -12.57 -5.87 31.18
C PHE A 43 -11.52 -5.26 32.11
N THR A 44 -10.25 -5.33 31.71
CA THR A 44 -9.12 -4.72 32.41
C THR A 44 -8.17 -4.09 31.39
N ASP A 45 -7.36 -3.13 31.84
CA ASP A 45 -6.37 -2.50 30.97
C ASP A 45 -5.33 -3.51 30.46
N GLN A 46 -4.95 -4.49 31.29
CA GLN A 46 -4.08 -5.59 30.87
C GLN A 46 -4.71 -6.44 29.76
N LEU A 47 -5.99 -6.80 29.91
CA LEU A 47 -6.70 -7.57 28.90
C LEU A 47 -6.76 -6.81 27.58
N PHE A 48 -7.04 -5.51 27.64
CA PHE A 48 -7.12 -4.68 26.44
C PHE A 48 -5.75 -4.50 25.78
N ALA A 49 -4.68 -4.36 26.55
CA ALA A 49 -3.31 -4.32 26.03
C ALA A 49 -2.92 -5.62 25.31
N GLU A 50 -3.20 -6.78 25.90
CA GLU A 50 -2.96 -8.08 25.27
C GLU A 50 -3.81 -8.26 23.98
N LEU A 51 -5.06 -7.77 23.98
CA LEU A 51 -5.94 -7.78 22.81
C LEU A 51 -5.38 -6.91 21.69
N ASN A 52 -4.86 -5.72 22.01
CA ASN A 52 -4.24 -4.82 21.04
C ASN A 52 -3.00 -5.46 20.39
N VAL A 53 -2.17 -6.18 21.14
CA VAL A 53 -1.01 -6.90 20.57
C VAL A 53 -1.45 -7.97 19.57
N MET A 54 -2.44 -8.80 19.93
CA MET A 54 -2.97 -9.82 19.02
C MET A 54 -3.64 -9.21 17.79
N TYR A 55 -4.42 -8.15 17.98
CA TYR A 55 -5.10 -7.42 16.92
C TYR A 55 -4.09 -6.80 15.95
N GLU A 56 -3.09 -6.08 16.45
CA GLU A 56 -2.04 -5.49 15.61
C GLU A 56 -1.32 -6.53 14.76
N GLN A 57 -0.93 -7.66 15.37
CA GLN A 57 -0.28 -8.73 14.62
C GLN A 57 -1.18 -9.28 13.50
N MET A 58 -2.46 -9.47 13.77
CA MET A 58 -3.42 -9.97 12.77
C MET A 58 -3.71 -8.97 11.67
N GLU A 59 -3.86 -7.69 11.99
CA GLU A 59 -4.11 -6.65 10.97
C GLU A 59 -2.88 -6.43 10.09
N ARG A 60 -1.66 -6.48 10.65
CA ARG A 60 -0.43 -6.48 9.84
C ARG A 60 -0.38 -7.68 8.90
N TYR A 61 -0.71 -8.88 9.40
CA TYR A 61 -0.79 -10.09 8.58
C TYR A 61 -1.78 -9.91 7.42
N LYS A 62 -3.01 -9.46 7.70
CA LYS A 62 -4.05 -9.25 6.68
C LYS A 62 -3.60 -8.24 5.62
N ASN A 63 -2.84 -7.23 5.99
CA ASN A 63 -2.40 -6.20 5.05
C ASN A 63 -1.05 -6.50 4.37
N GLY A 64 -0.51 -7.71 4.54
CA GLY A 64 0.76 -8.10 3.91
C GLY A 64 1.97 -7.35 4.46
N ASP A 65 1.87 -6.82 5.68
CA ASP A 65 2.95 -6.10 6.37
C ASP A 65 3.75 -7.09 7.23
N PHE A 66 4.71 -7.74 6.58
CA PHE A 66 5.61 -8.72 7.20
C PHE A 66 7.02 -8.15 7.38
N ASN A 67 7.69 -8.51 8.47
CA ASN A 67 9.10 -8.16 8.68
C ASN A 67 10.04 -8.91 7.72
N THR A 68 9.61 -10.08 7.25
CA THR A 68 10.33 -10.94 6.31
C THR A 68 9.37 -11.43 5.25
N THR A 69 9.86 -11.70 4.04
CA THR A 69 9.04 -12.30 2.98
C THR A 69 8.41 -13.60 3.48
N VAL A 70 7.10 -13.73 3.27
CA VAL A 70 6.35 -14.95 3.59
C VAL A 70 5.93 -15.58 2.27
N GLU A 71 6.50 -16.75 1.99
CA GLU A 71 6.21 -17.49 0.78
C GLU A 71 5.26 -18.66 1.06
N ALA A 72 4.23 -18.84 0.22
CA ALA A 72 3.43 -20.05 0.20
C ALA A 72 3.08 -20.42 -1.23
N LYS A 73 3.28 -21.70 -1.59
CA LYS A 73 3.04 -22.22 -2.95
C LYS A 73 3.75 -21.41 -4.06
N GLY A 74 4.94 -20.91 -3.77
CA GLY A 74 5.74 -20.10 -4.71
C GLY A 74 5.28 -18.65 -4.85
N LEU A 75 4.42 -18.15 -3.95
CA LEU A 75 3.93 -16.78 -3.96
C LEU A 75 4.43 -16.01 -2.75
N ASP A 76 4.90 -14.78 -2.98
CA ASP A 76 5.10 -13.80 -1.91
C ASP A 76 3.72 -13.30 -1.44
N ILE A 77 3.26 -13.80 -0.30
CA ILE A 77 1.93 -13.50 0.26
C ILE A 77 1.80 -12.01 0.59
N GLY A 78 2.88 -11.35 1.01
CA GLY A 78 2.86 -9.92 1.31
C GLY A 78 2.64 -9.10 0.04
N LEU A 79 3.34 -9.48 -1.04
CA LEU A 79 3.14 -8.86 -2.35
C LEU A 79 1.72 -9.06 -2.86
N GLU A 80 1.18 -10.28 -2.80
CA GLU A 80 -0.17 -10.58 -3.30
C GLU A 80 -1.27 -9.85 -2.52
N LEU A 81 -1.17 -9.80 -1.19
CA LEU A 81 -2.11 -9.03 -0.36
C LEU A 81 -2.08 -7.54 -0.69
N LYS A 82 -0.88 -6.97 -0.92
CA LYS A 82 -0.73 -5.55 -1.29
C LYS A 82 -1.29 -5.25 -2.68
N LYS A 83 -1.14 -6.16 -3.65
CA LYS A 83 -1.78 -6.05 -4.98
C LYS A 83 -3.30 -5.97 -4.84
N VAL A 84 -3.92 -6.85 -4.06
CA VAL A 84 -5.40 -6.92 -3.97
C VAL A 84 -5.96 -5.78 -3.12
N ARG A 85 -5.35 -5.47 -1.98
CA ARG A 85 -5.90 -4.53 -0.99
C ARG A 85 -5.52 -3.08 -1.24
N GLY A 86 -4.26 -2.81 -1.58
CA GLY A 86 -3.74 -1.44 -1.63
C GLY A 86 -3.64 -0.86 -3.05
N TRP A 87 -3.38 -1.69 -4.06
CA TRP A 87 -3.15 -1.19 -5.42
C TRP A 87 -4.31 -0.40 -6.01
N PRO A 88 -5.61 -0.77 -5.85
CA PRO A 88 -6.70 -0.03 -6.50
C PRO A 88 -6.71 1.47 -6.20
N ILE A 89 -6.63 1.85 -4.92
CA ILE A 89 -6.61 3.27 -4.53
C ILE A 89 -5.29 3.95 -4.92
N PHE A 90 -4.17 3.24 -4.85
CA PHE A 90 -2.87 3.78 -5.23
C PHE A 90 -2.82 4.08 -6.74
N ASN A 91 -3.37 3.16 -7.56
CA ASN A 91 -3.46 3.30 -9.00
C ASN A 91 -4.43 4.42 -9.40
N GLU A 92 -5.59 4.53 -8.75
CA GLU A 92 -6.53 5.63 -8.95
C GLU A 92 -5.84 7.00 -8.80
N VAL A 93 -5.08 7.20 -7.71
CA VAL A 93 -4.31 8.43 -7.49
C VAL A 93 -3.23 8.63 -8.56
N THR A 94 -2.55 7.55 -8.96
CA THR A 94 -1.54 7.57 -10.04
C THR A 94 -2.15 8.03 -11.38
N GLU A 95 -3.29 7.46 -11.75
CA GLU A 95 -3.99 7.74 -13.00
C GLU A 95 -4.55 9.15 -13.04
N HIS A 96 -5.03 9.68 -11.92
CA HIS A 96 -5.42 11.08 -11.83
C HIS A 96 -4.24 12.04 -12.02
N MET A 97 -3.07 11.74 -11.46
CA MET A 97 -1.87 12.53 -11.70
C MET A 97 -1.42 12.47 -13.16
N ASN A 98 -1.41 11.27 -13.76
CA ASN A 98 -1.06 11.07 -15.18
C ASN A 98 -2.02 11.82 -16.11
N SER A 99 -3.32 11.59 -15.94
CA SER A 99 -4.38 12.24 -16.71
C SER A 99 -4.29 13.76 -16.59
N LYS A 100 -3.98 14.30 -15.40
CA LYS A 100 -3.80 15.74 -15.19
C LYS A 100 -2.65 16.27 -16.04
N LEU A 101 -1.48 15.62 -16.00
CA LEU A 101 -0.29 16.04 -16.75
C LEU A 101 -0.50 15.97 -18.26
N GLU A 102 -1.11 14.90 -18.75
CA GLU A 102 -1.44 14.73 -20.16
C GLU A 102 -2.41 15.81 -20.63
N CYS A 103 -3.49 16.02 -19.86
CA CYS A 103 -4.50 17.01 -20.21
C CYS A 103 -4.01 18.45 -20.08
N LEU A 104 -3.02 18.76 -19.25
CA LEU A 104 -2.41 20.09 -19.23
C LEU A 104 -1.74 20.45 -20.57
N LYS A 105 -1.28 19.44 -21.34
CA LYS A 105 -0.64 19.61 -22.64
C LYS A 105 -1.60 19.50 -23.83
N SER A 106 -2.76 18.84 -23.66
CA SER A 106 -3.73 18.60 -24.74
C SER A 106 -4.78 19.70 -24.85
N GLY A 107 -5.24 20.03 -26.07
CA GLY A 107 -6.37 20.93 -26.34
C GLY A 107 -7.75 20.25 -26.35
N GLU A 108 -7.82 18.93 -26.15
CA GLU A 108 -9.02 18.14 -26.36
C GLU A 108 -10.17 18.47 -25.40
N ALA A 109 -11.41 18.36 -25.89
CA ALA A 109 -12.61 18.61 -25.09
C ALA A 109 -12.70 17.72 -23.85
N LYS A 110 -12.25 16.44 -23.95
CA LYS A 110 -12.22 15.48 -22.83
C LYS A 110 -11.36 15.95 -21.65
N CYS A 111 -10.42 16.86 -21.89
CA CYS A 111 -9.51 17.39 -20.87
C CYS A 111 -10.06 18.61 -20.12
N LYS A 112 -11.19 19.17 -20.55
CA LYS A 112 -11.73 20.42 -19.98
C LYS A 112 -12.03 20.31 -18.47
N TRP A 113 -12.52 19.16 -18.02
CA TRP A 113 -12.87 18.94 -16.61
C TRP A 113 -11.63 18.85 -15.72
N ILE A 114 -10.67 17.99 -16.07
CA ILE A 114 -9.50 17.72 -15.22
C ILE A 114 -8.50 18.88 -15.22
N LYS A 115 -8.41 19.66 -16.30
CA LYS A 115 -7.55 20.87 -16.36
C LYS A 115 -7.85 21.85 -15.23
N ARG A 116 -9.13 22.06 -14.94
CA ARG A 116 -9.59 23.01 -13.91
C ARG A 116 -9.66 22.39 -12.51
N LEU A 117 -9.82 21.07 -12.42
CA LEU A 117 -9.90 20.36 -11.15
C LEU A 117 -8.58 20.51 -10.35
N LYS A 118 -8.71 20.82 -9.06
CA LYS A 118 -7.56 21.10 -8.18
C LYS A 118 -7.24 19.96 -7.22
N TYR A 119 -8.24 19.19 -6.81
CA TYR A 119 -8.06 18.09 -5.89
C TYR A 119 -9.19 17.06 -6.05
N PHE A 120 -8.89 15.84 -5.61
CA PHE A 120 -9.85 14.78 -5.36
C PHE A 120 -9.86 14.52 -3.85
N VAL A 121 -11.02 14.15 -3.30
CA VAL A 121 -11.15 13.75 -1.89
C VAL A 121 -11.81 12.39 -1.83
N TYR A 122 -11.18 11.47 -1.10
CA TYR A 122 -11.71 10.14 -0.84
C TYR A 122 -11.95 10.02 0.66
N SER A 123 -13.21 9.91 1.05
CA SER A 123 -13.56 9.52 2.42
C SER A 123 -13.45 8.01 2.51
N VAL A 124 -12.47 7.52 3.27
CA VAL A 124 -12.07 6.10 3.31
C VAL A 124 -11.92 5.63 4.75
N HIS A 125 -11.64 4.34 4.90
CA HIS A 125 -11.34 3.74 6.19
C HIS A 125 -9.84 3.83 6.52
N ASP A 126 -9.53 3.72 7.80
CA ASP A 126 -8.18 3.59 8.37
C ASP A 126 -7.30 2.55 7.65
N SER A 127 -7.88 1.38 7.33
CA SER A 127 -7.26 0.31 6.55
C SER A 127 -6.84 0.74 5.15
N THR A 128 -7.59 1.64 4.50
CA THR A 128 -7.23 2.19 3.19
C THR A 128 -6.03 3.11 3.30
N VAL A 129 -5.99 3.96 4.33
CA VAL A 129 -4.85 4.85 4.58
C VAL A 129 -3.60 4.03 4.94
N PHE A 130 -3.75 3.00 5.78
CA PHE A 130 -2.67 2.08 6.11
C PHE A 130 -2.11 1.37 4.88
N THR A 131 -2.96 0.75 4.06
CA THR A 131 -2.50 0.02 2.87
C THR A 131 -1.84 0.96 1.87
N PHE A 132 -2.37 2.17 1.67
CA PHE A 132 -1.73 3.19 0.83
C PHE A 132 -0.30 3.52 1.31
N LEU A 133 -0.11 3.79 2.60
CA LEU A 133 1.20 4.04 3.19
C LEU A 133 2.12 2.81 3.16
N SER A 134 1.53 1.61 3.27
CA SER A 134 2.24 0.33 3.22
C SER A 134 2.79 -0.03 1.84
N LEU A 135 2.12 0.41 0.77
CA LEU A 135 2.65 0.32 -0.59
C LEU A 135 3.86 1.24 -0.79
N MET A 136 3.87 2.38 -0.11
CA MET A 136 5.01 3.31 -0.11
C MET A 136 6.14 2.87 0.84
N GLY A 137 5.89 1.90 1.72
CA GLY A 137 6.84 1.35 2.67
C GLY A 137 7.19 2.30 3.82
N ILE A 138 6.25 3.13 4.25
CA ILE A 138 6.45 4.14 5.29
C ILE A 138 5.46 4.04 6.46
N GLU A 139 4.52 3.11 6.41
CA GLU A 139 3.44 2.93 7.38
C GLU A 139 3.96 2.86 8.81
N ARG A 140 4.99 2.04 9.08
CA ARG A 140 5.62 1.90 10.41
C ARG A 140 6.37 3.13 10.91
N LYS A 141 6.67 4.09 10.02
CA LYS A 141 7.36 5.33 10.38
C LYS A 141 6.40 6.46 10.69
N VAL A 142 5.23 6.45 10.07
CA VAL A 142 4.25 7.55 10.16
C VAL A 142 3.07 7.20 11.09
N ILE A 143 2.68 5.93 11.17
CA ILE A 143 1.65 5.44 12.09
C ILE A 143 2.35 4.94 13.36
N VAL A 144 2.23 5.71 14.43
CA VAL A 144 2.95 5.44 15.70
C VAL A 144 2.03 4.98 16.83
N SER A 145 0.72 5.19 16.74
CA SER A 145 -0.27 4.85 17.76
C SER A 145 -0.99 3.52 17.49
N GLY A 146 -0.22 2.47 17.15
CA GLY A 146 -0.73 1.13 16.88
C GLY A 146 -0.64 0.73 15.41
N VAL A 147 -1.54 -0.15 14.96
CA VAL A 147 -1.50 -0.68 13.59
C VAL A 147 -2.13 0.27 12.56
N PHE A 148 -3.25 0.91 12.90
CA PHE A 148 -4.00 1.76 11.97
C PHE A 148 -3.90 3.25 12.35
N PRO A 149 -4.09 4.16 11.38
CA PRO A 149 -4.15 5.60 11.65
C PRO A 149 -5.29 5.97 12.61
N GLU A 150 -5.12 7.05 13.38
CA GLU A 150 -6.16 7.56 14.28
C GLU A 150 -7.34 8.17 13.53
N TYR A 151 -8.41 8.45 14.28
CA TYR A 151 -9.55 9.19 13.76
C TYR A 151 -9.12 10.49 13.10
N SER A 152 -9.76 10.82 11.98
CA SER A 152 -9.47 11.97 11.10
C SER A 152 -8.10 11.97 10.41
N ALA A 153 -7.30 10.91 10.54
CA ALA A 153 -6.05 10.81 9.81
C ALA A 153 -6.26 10.96 8.30
N ALA A 154 -5.33 11.66 7.64
CA ALA A 154 -5.40 11.94 6.21
C ALA A 154 -4.02 11.90 5.54
N VAL A 155 -4.00 11.42 4.30
CA VAL A 155 -2.83 11.46 3.42
C VAL A 155 -3.14 12.40 2.27
N LEU A 156 -2.22 13.34 2.01
CA LEU A 156 -2.33 14.24 0.87
C LEU A 156 -1.17 13.96 -0.08
N VAL A 157 -1.51 13.69 -1.35
CA VAL A 157 -0.55 13.53 -2.44
C VAL A 157 -0.65 14.75 -3.33
N GLU A 158 0.36 15.61 -3.28
CA GLU A 158 0.42 16.82 -4.10
C GLU A 158 1.22 16.54 -5.38
N LEU A 159 0.66 16.84 -6.54
CA LEU A 159 1.37 16.83 -7.82
C LEU A 159 1.99 18.21 -8.10
N TRP A 160 3.29 18.23 -8.38
CA TRP A 160 4.07 19.43 -8.66
C TRP A 160 4.75 19.33 -10.02
N LEU A 161 4.86 20.45 -10.73
CA LEU A 161 5.68 20.57 -11.94
C LEU A 161 6.81 21.55 -11.65
N ASN A 162 8.06 21.09 -11.74
CA ASN A 162 9.20 21.97 -11.59
C ASN A 162 9.45 22.69 -12.94
N HIS A 163 9.39 24.02 -12.94
CA HIS A 163 9.57 24.82 -14.15
C HIS A 163 11.04 24.92 -14.61
N THR A 164 12.00 24.50 -13.80
CA THR A 164 13.42 24.53 -14.14
C THR A 164 13.84 23.34 -15.01
N ASP A 165 13.42 22.13 -14.64
CA ASP A 165 13.71 20.88 -15.37
C ASP A 165 12.51 20.36 -16.20
N ASN A 166 11.36 21.02 -16.06
CA ASN A 166 10.07 20.66 -16.65
C ASN A 166 9.61 19.24 -16.30
N GLN A 167 10.01 18.73 -15.13
CA GLN A 167 9.69 17.38 -14.66
C GLN A 167 8.59 17.39 -13.59
N PRO A 168 7.74 16.34 -13.58
CA PRO A 168 6.73 16.17 -12.54
C PRO A 168 7.32 15.54 -11.27
N TYR A 169 6.88 16.05 -10.13
CA TYR A 169 7.23 15.59 -8.80
C TYR A 169 5.95 15.37 -7.99
N PHE A 170 6.03 14.57 -6.94
CA PHE A 170 5.01 14.51 -5.91
C PHE A 170 5.58 14.91 -4.55
N LYS A 171 4.69 15.38 -3.67
CA LYS A 171 4.96 15.62 -2.26
C LYS A 171 3.87 14.94 -1.44
N LEU A 172 4.31 14.13 -0.49
CA LEU A 172 3.43 13.38 0.40
C LEU A 172 3.34 14.09 1.74
N MET A 173 2.12 14.35 2.19
CA MET A 173 1.82 14.94 3.48
C MET A 173 0.96 13.97 4.29
N TYR A 174 1.11 14.01 5.60
CA TYR A 174 0.34 13.21 6.53
C TYR A 174 -0.23 14.08 7.65
N HIS A 175 -1.48 13.82 7.99
CA HIS A 175 -2.19 14.34 9.14
C HIS A 175 -2.53 13.13 10.02
N PRO A 176 -1.95 13.02 11.23
CA PRO A 176 -2.08 11.79 12.00
C PRO A 176 -3.39 11.70 12.80
N ASP A 177 -3.92 12.82 13.29
CA ASP A 177 -5.09 12.88 14.18
C ASP A 177 -5.68 14.30 14.24
N ASP A 178 -6.80 14.46 14.97
CA ASP A 178 -7.57 15.70 15.11
C ASP A 178 -6.86 16.84 15.87
N LYS A 179 -5.70 16.57 16.48
CA LYS A 179 -4.94 17.51 17.30
C LYS A 179 -3.63 17.94 16.65
N SER A 180 -3.18 17.18 15.65
CA SER A 180 -1.86 17.33 15.05
C SER A 180 -1.90 18.10 13.73
N ALA A 181 -0.83 18.85 13.44
CA ALA A 181 -0.71 19.54 12.16
C ALA A 181 -0.37 18.59 11.01
N ILE A 182 -0.80 18.96 9.80
CA ILE A 182 -0.39 18.30 8.56
C ILE A 182 1.12 18.56 8.33
N HIS A 183 1.90 17.51 8.07
CA HIS A 183 3.36 17.63 7.89
C HIS A 183 3.89 16.76 6.74
N PRO A 184 5.03 17.11 6.12
CA PRO A 184 5.57 16.37 5.00
C PRO A 184 6.23 15.06 5.44
N VAL A 185 5.91 13.98 4.75
CA VAL A 185 6.46 12.63 4.97
C VAL A 185 7.14 12.03 3.74
N THR A 186 7.26 12.80 2.64
CA THR A 186 7.96 12.36 1.41
C THR A 186 9.35 11.77 1.69
N LYS A 187 10.08 12.37 2.63
CA LYS A 187 11.45 11.96 3.01
C LYS A 187 11.52 10.53 3.57
N GLU A 188 10.41 9.99 4.07
CA GLU A 188 10.38 8.66 4.68
C GLU A 188 10.40 7.55 3.64
N ILE A 189 10.04 7.88 2.39
CA ILE A 189 10.09 6.98 1.24
C ILE A 189 11.56 6.83 0.83
N ALA A 190 12.11 5.62 0.98
CA ALA A 190 13.54 5.36 0.75
C ALA A 190 14.04 5.84 -0.62
N ARG A 191 13.24 5.64 -1.68
CA ARG A 191 13.56 6.03 -3.07
C ARG A 191 13.47 7.53 -3.35
N CYS A 192 13.13 8.34 -2.35
CA CYS A 192 13.08 9.80 -2.46
C CYS A 192 14.31 10.49 -1.85
N ASP A 193 15.31 9.73 -1.37
CA ASP A 193 16.61 10.24 -0.88
C ASP A 193 16.49 11.36 0.17
N GLY A 194 15.50 11.27 1.06
CA GLY A 194 15.24 12.28 2.08
C GLY A 194 14.73 13.63 1.57
N LYS A 195 14.39 13.75 0.28
CA LYS A 195 13.94 15.01 -0.35
C LYS A 195 12.50 15.34 0.01
N LYS A 196 12.20 16.64 0.04
CA LYS A 196 10.84 17.18 0.25
C LYS A 196 9.89 16.87 -0.92
N PHE A 197 10.42 16.89 -2.14
CA PHE A 197 9.73 16.55 -3.38
C PHE A 197 10.41 15.34 -4.00
N CYS A 198 9.63 14.41 -4.50
CA CYS A 198 10.13 13.17 -5.08
C CYS A 198 9.67 13.06 -6.53
N LYS A 199 10.51 12.50 -7.41
CA LYS A 199 10.16 12.37 -8.83
C LYS A 199 8.89 11.54 -8.97
N LEU A 200 7.97 11.95 -9.84
CA LEU A 200 6.71 11.24 -10.04
C LEU A 200 6.91 9.78 -10.49
N ASP A 201 8.01 9.49 -11.19
CA ASP A 201 8.34 8.13 -11.61
C ASP A 201 8.57 7.15 -10.45
N VAL A 202 8.97 7.66 -9.26
CA VAL A 202 9.01 6.82 -8.05
C VAL A 202 7.59 6.37 -7.68
N PHE A 203 6.62 7.27 -7.72
CA PHE A 203 5.21 6.95 -7.46
C PHE A 203 4.66 5.96 -8.50
N ARG A 204 4.90 6.24 -9.79
CA ARG A 204 4.47 5.35 -10.89
C ARG A 204 5.04 3.94 -10.77
N SER A 205 6.35 3.83 -10.50
CA SER A 205 6.98 2.52 -10.35
C SER A 205 6.49 1.74 -9.12
N ILE A 206 5.99 2.41 -8.08
CA ILE A 206 5.29 1.72 -6.97
C ILE A 206 3.95 1.18 -7.48
N ALA A 207 3.17 1.98 -8.22
CA ALA A 207 1.92 1.53 -8.82
C ALA A 207 2.15 0.33 -9.77
N ASP A 208 3.19 0.38 -10.61
CA ASP A 208 3.54 -0.71 -11.52
C ASP A 208 3.96 -1.99 -10.79
N LYS A 209 4.76 -1.86 -9.72
CA LYS A 209 5.21 -3.01 -8.90
C LYS A 209 4.04 -3.81 -8.34
N PHE A 210 2.99 -3.12 -7.88
CA PHE A 210 1.83 -3.74 -7.25
C PHE A 210 0.65 -3.93 -8.21
N LYS A 211 0.84 -3.72 -9.51
CA LYS A 211 -0.20 -3.94 -10.51
C LYS A 211 -0.54 -5.42 -10.62
N PRO A 212 -1.81 -5.81 -10.46
CA PRO A 212 -2.24 -7.16 -10.75
C PRO A 212 -1.99 -7.51 -12.23
N PRO A 213 -1.61 -8.75 -12.57
CA PRO A 213 -1.31 -9.15 -13.94
C PRO A 213 -2.56 -9.15 -14.85
N LYS A 214 -3.75 -9.19 -14.25
CA LYS A 214 -5.05 -9.19 -14.91
C LYS A 214 -5.98 -8.16 -14.24
N PRO A 215 -7.09 -7.76 -14.88
CA PRO A 215 -8.11 -6.95 -14.21
C PRO A 215 -8.51 -7.55 -12.85
N MET A 216 -8.70 -6.69 -11.84
CA MET A 216 -8.83 -7.13 -10.43
C MET A 216 -9.90 -8.21 -10.21
N HIS A 217 -11.06 -8.11 -10.88
CA HIS A 217 -12.11 -9.12 -10.75
C HIS A 217 -11.65 -10.53 -11.17
N GLN A 218 -10.91 -10.62 -12.28
CA GLN A 218 -10.35 -11.89 -12.77
C GLN A 218 -9.21 -12.36 -11.89
N TRP A 219 -8.38 -11.42 -11.40
CA TRP A 219 -7.29 -11.75 -10.51
C TRP A 219 -7.78 -12.37 -9.21
N CYS A 220 -8.83 -11.82 -8.60
CA CYS A 220 -9.44 -12.36 -7.39
C CYS A 220 -10.09 -13.74 -7.58
N GLU A 221 -10.39 -14.13 -8.81
CA GLU A 221 -10.93 -15.46 -9.17
C GLU A 221 -9.84 -16.47 -9.53
N THR A 222 -8.59 -16.03 -9.66
CA THR A 222 -7.47 -16.89 -10.08
C THR A 222 -7.06 -17.82 -8.94
N ASN A 223 -6.92 -19.13 -9.23
CA ASN A 223 -6.33 -20.06 -8.28
C ASN A 223 -4.82 -19.80 -8.18
N PRO A 224 -4.29 -19.32 -7.04
CA PRO A 224 -2.89 -18.90 -6.94
C PRO A 224 -1.91 -20.07 -7.14
N GLY A 225 -2.36 -21.31 -6.97
CA GLY A 225 -1.53 -22.51 -7.12
C GLY A 225 -1.42 -23.07 -8.54
N GLU A 226 -2.24 -22.62 -9.49
CA GLU A 226 -2.30 -23.18 -10.86
C GLU A 226 -1.48 -22.38 -11.88
N GLU A 227 -1.31 -21.07 -11.71
CA GLU A 227 -0.49 -20.28 -12.63
C GLU A 227 1.03 -20.56 -12.50
N ASN A 228 1.48 -21.08 -11.35
CA ASN A 228 2.87 -21.48 -11.16
C ASN A 228 3.22 -22.82 -11.87
N SER A 229 2.23 -23.58 -12.37
CA SER A 229 2.48 -24.78 -13.19
C SER A 229 2.71 -24.51 -14.68
N ASP A 230 2.32 -23.34 -15.20
CA ASP A 230 2.53 -22.98 -16.61
C ASP A 230 3.87 -22.27 -16.87
N GLY A 231 4.69 -22.08 -15.83
CA GLY A 231 6.03 -21.48 -15.88
C GLY A 231 7.16 -22.39 -16.37
N SER A 232 6.86 -23.46 -17.11
CA SER A 232 7.87 -24.23 -17.85
C SER A 232 8.42 -23.41 -19.02
N ASN A 233 9.48 -22.65 -18.75
CA ASN A 233 10.52 -22.20 -19.69
C ASN A 233 10.19 -22.32 -21.19
N THR A 234 9.67 -21.25 -21.78
CA THR A 234 10.07 -20.88 -23.14
C THR A 234 10.80 -19.54 -23.10
N ALA A 235 11.94 -19.53 -22.41
CA ALA A 235 12.99 -18.60 -22.77
C ALA A 235 13.43 -18.97 -24.19
N THR A 236 12.90 -18.27 -25.20
CA THR A 236 13.50 -18.25 -26.52
C THR A 236 14.86 -17.57 -26.40
N TRP A 237 15.89 -18.39 -26.21
CA TRP A 237 17.28 -17.99 -26.39
C TRP A 237 17.44 -17.57 -27.85
N SER A 238 17.35 -16.27 -28.12
CA SER A 238 17.91 -15.71 -29.36
C SER A 238 19.42 -15.91 -29.29
N PHE A 239 19.90 -16.97 -29.94
CA PHE A 239 21.31 -17.12 -30.28
C PHE A 239 21.72 -15.93 -31.17
N CYS A 240 22.33 -14.90 -30.56
CA CYS A 240 23.20 -14.00 -31.29
C CYS A 240 24.43 -14.79 -31.73
N ILE A 241 24.43 -15.23 -32.99
CA ILE A 241 25.63 -15.74 -33.65
C ILE A 241 26.60 -14.54 -33.78
N LEU A 242 27.56 -14.46 -32.87
CA LEU A 242 28.78 -13.69 -33.05
C LEU A 242 29.60 -14.40 -34.13
N VAL A 243 29.50 -13.92 -35.38
CA VAL A 243 30.44 -14.28 -36.44
C VAL A 243 31.77 -13.58 -36.13
N LEU A 244 32.68 -14.31 -35.47
CA LEU A 244 34.10 -13.99 -35.46
C LEU A 244 34.65 -14.25 -36.87
N ALA A 245 34.72 -13.21 -37.69
CA ALA A 245 35.47 -13.23 -38.93
C ALA A 245 36.97 -13.28 -38.60
N ALA A 246 37.56 -14.47 -38.65
CA ALA A 246 39.00 -14.64 -38.69
C ALA A 246 39.51 -14.18 -40.07
N ALA A 247 40.08 -12.99 -40.14
CA ALA A 247 40.84 -12.54 -41.30
C ALA A 247 42.19 -13.26 -41.33
N SER A 248 42.26 -14.35 -42.08
CA SER A 248 43.53 -14.93 -42.53
C SER A 248 44.14 -14.02 -43.59
N TYR A 249 45.16 -13.26 -43.20
CA TYR A 249 46.09 -12.63 -44.13
C TYR A 249 46.90 -13.74 -44.83
N LEU A 250 46.50 -14.08 -46.05
CA LEU A 250 47.36 -14.76 -47.03
C LEU A 250 47.96 -13.71 -47.95
N TRP A 251 49.26 -13.51 -47.79
CA TRP A 251 50.15 -12.80 -48.70
C TRP A 251 50.20 -13.58 -50.04
N PRO A 252 50.12 -12.92 -51.21
CA PRO A 252 50.71 -13.45 -52.41
C PRO A 252 52.01 -12.74 -52.73
N HIS A 253 53.01 -13.54 -53.07
CA HIS A 253 54.18 -13.16 -53.84
C HIS A 253 53.75 -12.50 -55.16
N PHE A 254 54.20 -11.25 -55.39
CA PHE A 254 55.08 -10.81 -56.48
C PHE A 254 55.42 -9.34 -56.27
#